data_AF-A0A972J158-F1
#
_entry.id   AF-A0A972J158-F1
#
_cell.length_a   1.000
_cell.length_b   1.000
_cell.length_c   1.000
_cell.angle_alpha   90.00
_cell.angle_beta   90.00
_cell.angle_gamma   90.00
#
_symmetry.space_group_name_H-M   'P 1'
#
loop_
_entity.id
_entity.type
_entity.pdbx_description
1 polymer ?
#
loop_
_entity_poly.entity_id
_entity_poly.type
_entity_poly.pdbx_seq_one_letter_code
_entity_poly.pdbx_strand_id
1 'polypeptide(L)'
;QLVGRIEEEKARTSSPQVQYLEMIGFVERPSTPLVSRIENIGASFFGWDGGHSERVVNFLRVLGYSSPEALPDNLRAEFVTRGMQMPVWPTPGSVLIDGNTLLVKFSPYSRTQIEDICAGNNQSALPEGFCP
;
A
#
# COMPACT_ATOMS: atom_id res chain seq x y z
N GLN A 1 -0.64 9.74 12.80
CA GLN A 1 0.39 9.48 11.77
C GLN A 1 0.26 8.02 11.30
N LEU A 2 0.63 7.66 10.06
CA LEU A 2 0.40 6.32 9.48
C LEU A 2 0.89 5.17 10.39
N VAL A 3 2.10 5.31 10.94
CA VAL A 3 2.70 4.36 11.88
C VAL A 3 1.78 4.07 13.06
N GLY A 4 1.17 5.09 13.65
CA GLY A 4 0.20 4.90 14.74
C GLY A 4 -0.99 4.04 14.33
N ARG A 5 -1.50 4.21 13.11
CA ARG A 5 -2.61 3.37 12.60
C ARG A 5 -2.17 1.92 12.40
N ILE A 6 -0.94 1.70 11.94
CA ILE A 6 -0.37 0.35 11.80
C ILE A 6 -0.30 -0.34 13.16
N GLU A 7 0.19 0.35 14.20
CA GLU A 7 0.30 -0.21 15.55
C GLU A 7 -1.08 -0.46 16.18
N GLU A 8 -2.06 0.41 15.94
CA GLU A 8 -3.45 0.19 16.34
C GLU A 8 -4.05 -1.07 15.69
N GLU A 9 -3.85 -1.27 14.39
CA GLU A 9 -4.35 -2.45 13.68
C GLU A 9 -3.66 -3.75 14.14
N LYS A 10 -2.36 -3.71 14.42
CA LYS A 10 -1.63 -4.84 15.01
C LYS A 10 -2.20 -5.21 16.38
N ALA A 11 -2.45 -4.21 17.23
CA ALA A 11 -3.05 -4.42 18.54
C ALA A 11 -4.47 -5.00 18.43
N ARG A 12 -5.29 -4.49 17.49
CA ARG A 12 -6.66 -4.95 17.26
C ARG A 12 -6.74 -6.41 16.78
N THR A 13 -5.80 -6.82 15.92
CA THR A 13 -5.80 -8.15 15.30
C THR A 13 -5.04 -9.20 16.10
N SER A 14 -4.31 -8.81 17.15
CA SER A 14 -3.37 -9.70 17.86
C SER A 14 -2.43 -10.44 16.91
N SER A 15 -2.01 -9.78 15.81
CA SER A 15 -1.12 -10.35 14.80
C SER A 15 0.34 -9.93 15.08
N PRO A 16 1.14 -10.76 15.77
CA PRO A 16 2.50 -10.40 16.15
C PRO A 16 3.50 -10.37 14.98
N GLN A 17 3.16 -10.91 13.80
CA GLN A 17 4.09 -11.00 12.67
C GLN A 17 3.40 -10.67 11.34
N VAL A 18 3.23 -9.37 11.09
CA VAL A 18 3.06 -8.86 9.73
C VAL A 18 4.38 -9.12 8.99
N GLN A 19 4.32 -9.94 7.94
CA GLN A 19 5.46 -10.32 7.11
C GLN A 19 5.52 -9.51 5.82
N TYR A 20 4.37 -9.11 5.28
CA TYR A 20 4.28 -8.41 4.00
C TYR A 20 3.55 -7.09 4.14
N LEU A 21 3.88 -6.14 3.26
CA LEU A 21 3.14 -4.91 3.04
C LEU A 21 2.76 -4.79 1.58
N GLU A 22 1.48 -4.53 1.35
CA GLU A 22 0.97 -4.11 0.05
C GLU A 22 0.46 -2.67 0.13
N MET A 23 0.96 -1.85 -0.79
CA MET A 23 0.50 -0.49 -0.96
C MET A 23 -0.47 -0.40 -2.14
N ILE A 24 -1.64 0.18 -1.88
CA ILE A 24 -2.69 0.37 -2.88
C ILE A 24 -2.75 1.84 -3.24
N GLY A 25 -2.51 2.12 -4.52
CA GLY A 25 -2.34 3.47 -5.01
C GLY A 25 -1.09 4.15 -4.43
N PHE A 26 -1.08 5.47 -4.51
CA PHE A 26 0.05 6.30 -4.09
C PHE A 26 -0.46 7.67 -3.64
N VAL A 27 0.37 8.39 -2.87
CA VAL A 27 0.00 9.73 -2.38
C VAL A 27 0.28 10.73 -3.49
N GLU A 28 -0.77 11.11 -4.23
CA GLU A 28 -0.69 12.22 -5.18
C GLU A 28 -1.00 13.53 -4.46
N ARG A 29 -0.02 14.44 -4.37
CA ARG A 29 -0.26 15.79 -3.84
C ARG A 29 -0.34 16.77 -5.02
N PRO A 30 -1.44 17.53 -5.15
CA PRO A 30 -1.52 18.55 -6.18
C PRO A 30 -0.43 19.60 -5.93
N SER A 31 0.35 19.92 -6.98
CA SER A 31 1.33 20.99 -6.94
C SER A 31 0.59 22.33 -6.90
N THR A 32 0.45 22.93 -5.73
CA THR A 32 -0.04 24.31 -5.62
C THR A 32 1.12 25.29 -5.80
N PRO A 33 0.99 26.35 -6.63
CA PRO A 33 2.08 27.30 -6.89
C PRO A 33 2.61 28.05 -5.65
N LEU A 34 1.86 28.04 -4.54
CA LEU A 34 2.20 28.73 -3.28
C LEU A 34 2.92 27.84 -2.25
N VAL A 35 3.06 26.54 -2.52
CA VAL A 35 3.72 25.61 -1.60
C VAL A 35 4.81 24.89 -2.40
N SER A 36 6.05 25.37 -2.25
CA SER A 36 7.22 24.58 -2.62
C SER A 36 7.11 23.25 -1.89
N ARG A 37 7.06 22.17 -2.66
CA ARG A 37 6.94 20.76 -2.25
C ARG A 37 7.37 20.58 -0.79
N ILE A 38 6.42 20.37 0.12
CA ILE A 38 6.77 19.99 1.50
C ILE A 38 7.31 18.56 1.40
N GLU A 39 8.62 18.45 1.21
CA GLU A 39 9.38 17.20 1.27
C GLU A 39 9.51 16.78 2.72
N ASN A 40 8.38 16.44 3.35
CA ASN A 40 8.46 15.58 4.52
C ASN A 40 9.09 14.28 4.05
N ILE A 41 10.05 13.76 4.81
CA ILE A 41 10.93 12.63 4.47
C ILE A 41 10.15 11.35 4.05
N GLY A 42 8.82 11.29 4.17
CA GLY A 42 7.96 10.24 3.59
C GLY A 42 7.25 10.58 2.27
N ALA A 43 6.94 11.84 1.96
CA ALA A 43 6.06 12.19 0.82
C ALA A 43 6.66 11.82 -0.55
N SER A 44 7.98 11.93 -0.71
CA SER A 44 8.68 11.48 -1.93
C SER A 44 8.80 9.95 -2.03
N PHE A 45 8.64 9.19 -0.96
CA PHE A 45 8.64 7.73 -1.06
C PHE A 45 7.28 7.18 -1.51
N PHE A 46 6.19 7.87 -1.16
CA PHE A 46 4.83 7.46 -1.52
C PHE A 46 4.34 8.00 -2.86
N GLY A 47 5.10 8.85 -3.55
CA GLY A 47 4.65 9.51 -4.80
C GLY A 47 5.47 9.16 -6.04
N TRP A 48 6.65 8.59 -5.89
CA TRP A 48 7.54 8.26 -7.01
C TRP A 48 7.36 6.78 -7.38
N ASP A 49 7.22 6.50 -8.69
CA ASP A 49 7.11 5.15 -9.28
C ASP A 49 5.75 4.44 -9.12
N GLY A 50 4.66 5.22 -9.15
CA GLY A 50 3.29 4.69 -9.24
C GLY A 50 2.81 3.88 -8.03
N GLY A 51 3.57 3.88 -6.93
CA GLY A 51 3.20 3.20 -5.70
C GLY A 51 3.77 1.78 -5.54
N HIS A 52 5.03 1.54 -5.90
CA HIS A 52 5.68 0.25 -5.63
C HIS A 52 5.90 -0.02 -4.12
N SER A 53 5.40 -1.16 -3.63
CA SER A 53 5.47 -1.58 -2.22
C SER A 53 6.92 -1.68 -1.68
N GLU A 54 7.89 -2.02 -2.53
CA GLU A 54 9.32 -2.09 -2.16
C GLU A 54 9.89 -0.78 -1.63
N ARG A 55 9.51 0.36 -2.22
CA ARG A 55 10.04 1.67 -1.80
C ARG A 55 9.53 2.06 -0.42
N VAL A 56 8.28 1.75 -0.12
CA VAL A 56 7.68 1.98 1.19
C VAL A 56 8.32 1.12 2.25
N VAL A 57 8.56 -0.16 1.94
CA VAL A 57 9.24 -1.08 2.85
C VAL A 57 10.68 -0.62 3.13
N ASN A 58 11.41 -0.18 2.11
CA ASN A 58 12.75 0.38 2.31
C ASN A 58 12.73 1.63 3.20
N PHE A 59 11.74 2.51 3.01
CA PHE A 59 11.54 3.67 3.87
C PHE A 59 11.24 3.29 5.32
N LEU A 60 10.31 2.35 5.53
CA LEU A 60 9.97 1.83 6.86
C LEU A 60 11.20 1.21 7.54
N ARG A 61 12.03 0.47 6.80
CA ARG A 61 13.28 -0.11 7.29
C ARG A 61 14.25 0.96 7.80
N VAL A 62 14.39 2.08 7.08
CA VAL A 62 15.20 3.24 7.53
C VAL A 62 14.66 3.82 8.83
N LEU A 63 13.34 3.78 9.05
CA LEU A 63 12.70 4.22 10.29
C LEU A 63 12.74 3.17 11.43
N GLY A 64 13.42 2.04 11.23
CA GLY A 64 13.52 0.97 12.22
C GLY A 64 12.38 -0.05 12.19
N TYR A 65 11.48 0.02 11.21
CA TYR A 65 10.44 -0.97 10.96
C TYR A 65 10.97 -2.07 10.04
N SER A 66 11.48 -3.15 10.63
CA SER A 66 12.17 -4.22 9.89
C SER A 66 11.26 -5.32 9.34
N SER A 67 9.96 -5.35 9.69
CA SER A 67 9.14 -6.56 9.58
C SER A 67 8.29 -6.77 8.33
N PRO A 68 7.72 -5.75 7.64
CA PRO A 68 7.09 -6.06 6.37
C PRO A 68 8.12 -6.02 5.23
N GLU A 69 8.28 -7.14 4.53
CA GLU A 69 8.79 -7.17 3.16
C GLU A 69 7.71 -6.66 2.20
N ALA A 70 8.08 -6.30 0.97
CA ALA A 70 7.06 -5.96 -0.03
C ALA A 70 6.29 -7.24 -0.39
N LEU A 71 4.97 -7.13 -0.57
CA LEU A 71 4.18 -8.26 -1.00
C LEU A 71 4.66 -8.72 -2.40
N PRO A 72 5.05 -10.00 -2.57
CA PRO A 72 5.47 -10.52 -3.87
C PRO A 72 4.39 -10.38 -4.93
N ASP A 73 4.77 -10.02 -6.17
CA ASP A 73 3.83 -9.73 -7.25
C ASP A 73 2.83 -10.86 -7.54
N ASN A 74 3.27 -12.11 -7.41
CA ASN A 74 2.42 -13.29 -7.62
C ASN A 74 1.31 -13.45 -6.56
N LEU A 75 1.41 -12.76 -5.41
CA LEU A 75 0.41 -12.78 -4.35
C LEU A 75 -0.50 -11.55 -4.37
N ARG A 76 -0.12 -10.48 -5.09
CA ARG A 76 -0.87 -9.21 -5.08
C ARG A 76 -2.32 -9.36 -5.55
N ALA A 77 -2.56 -10.25 -6.50
CA ALA A 77 -3.90 -10.53 -7.03
C ALA A 77 -4.90 -10.96 -5.94
N GLU A 78 -4.45 -11.67 -4.90
CA GLU A 78 -5.31 -12.18 -3.81
C GLU A 78 -5.94 -11.05 -2.98
N PHE A 79 -5.28 -9.89 -2.94
CA PHE A 79 -5.71 -8.76 -2.12
C PHE A 79 -6.48 -7.69 -2.92
N VAL A 80 -6.57 -7.81 -4.25
CA VAL A 80 -7.18 -6.78 -5.11
C VAL A 80 -8.62 -6.46 -4.72
N THR A 81 -9.45 -7.49 -4.57
CA THR A 81 -10.86 -7.33 -4.18
C THR A 81 -11.00 -6.58 -2.86
N ARG A 82 -10.15 -6.92 -1.88
CA ARG A 82 -10.14 -6.25 -0.58
C ARG A 82 -9.64 -4.82 -0.68
N GLY A 83 -8.56 -4.60 -1.42
CA GLY A 83 -7.97 -3.29 -1.66
C GLY A 83 -8.93 -2.32 -2.35
N MET A 84 -9.75 -2.81 -3.29
CA MET A 84 -10.79 -1.99 -3.93
C MET A 84 -11.85 -1.50 -2.94
N GLN A 85 -12.24 -2.35 -1.98
CA GLN A 85 -13.27 -2.04 -0.98
C GLN A 85 -12.78 -1.15 0.17
N MET A 86 -11.46 -1.12 0.41
CA MET A 86 -10.88 -0.27 1.46
C MET A 86 -11.15 1.22 1.18
N PRO A 87 -11.44 2.04 2.21
CA PRO A 87 -11.49 3.48 2.06
C PRO A 87 -10.07 4.04 1.87
N VAL A 88 -9.99 5.24 1.31
CA VAL A 88 -8.72 5.93 1.09
C VAL A 88 -8.24 6.59 2.40
N TRP A 89 -6.95 6.46 2.70
CA TRP A 89 -6.30 7.13 3.82
C TRP A 89 -6.58 8.65 3.79
N PRO A 90 -6.88 9.30 4.93
CA PRO A 90 -6.72 8.85 6.32
C PRO A 90 -7.94 8.22 6.98
N THR A 91 -8.96 7.87 6.20
CA THR A 91 -10.22 7.32 6.71
C THR A 91 -9.98 5.99 7.47
N PRO A 92 -10.63 5.75 8.63
CA PRO A 92 -10.54 4.45 9.31
C PRO A 92 -10.85 3.28 8.37
N GLY A 93 -10.05 2.21 8.45
CA GLY A 93 -10.12 1.06 7.55
C GLY A 93 -9.24 1.16 6.30
N SER A 94 -8.58 2.29 6.05
CA SER A 94 -7.61 2.42 4.95
C SER A 94 -6.27 1.70 5.21
N VAL A 95 -6.09 1.21 6.44
CA VAL A 95 -5.00 0.33 6.86
C VAL A 95 -5.67 -0.90 7.45
N LEU A 96 -5.26 -2.08 7.00
CA LEU A 96 -5.85 -3.34 7.42
C LEU A 96 -4.79 -4.42 7.46
N ILE A 97 -4.85 -5.31 8.44
CA ILE A 97 -4.07 -6.54 8.44
C ILE A 97 -4.98 -7.69 7.98
N ASP A 98 -4.55 -8.41 6.96
CA ASP A 98 -5.18 -9.62 6.44
C ASP A 98 -4.18 -10.77 6.48
N GLY A 99 -4.37 -11.71 7.40
CA GLY A 99 -3.39 -12.76 7.67
C GLY A 99 -2.05 -12.17 8.13
N ASN A 100 -0.99 -12.42 7.35
CA ASN A 100 0.36 -11.89 7.56
C ASN A 100 0.67 -10.65 6.70
N THR A 101 -0.32 -10.08 6.00
CA THR A 101 -0.13 -8.97 5.06
C THR A 101 -0.80 -7.70 5.57
N LEU A 102 -0.05 -6.60 5.60
CA LEU A 102 -0.54 -5.26 5.90
C LEU A 102 -0.91 -4.55 4.59
N LEU A 103 -2.18 -4.21 4.44
CA LEU A 103 -2.69 -3.44 3.33
C LEU A 103 -2.76 -1.96 3.73
N VAL A 104 -2.26 -1.06 2.88
CA VAL A 104 -2.34 0.39 3.08
C VAL A 104 -2.84 1.06 1.81
N LYS A 105 -3.99 1.76 1.87
CA LYS A 105 -4.60 2.42 0.71
C LYS A 105 -4.47 3.94 0.75
N PHE A 106 -3.78 4.49 -0.26
CA PHE A 106 -3.61 5.94 -0.45
C PHE A 106 -4.44 6.52 -1.58
N SER A 107 -4.80 5.70 -2.58
CA SER A 107 -5.67 6.07 -3.69
C SER A 107 -6.18 4.78 -4.37
N PRO A 108 -7.01 4.85 -5.43
CA PRO A 108 -7.24 3.68 -6.29
C PRO A 108 -5.92 3.12 -6.84
N TYR A 109 -5.94 1.87 -7.31
CA TYR A 109 -4.78 1.29 -7.99
C TYR A 109 -4.33 2.19 -9.14
N SER A 110 -3.03 2.48 -9.19
CA SER A 110 -2.46 3.24 -10.29
C SER A 110 -2.43 2.39 -11.56
N ARG A 111 -2.31 3.04 -12.72
CA ARG A 111 -2.18 2.33 -14.00
C ARG A 111 -1.02 1.33 -13.99
N THR A 112 0.14 1.74 -13.47
CA THR A 112 1.32 0.87 -13.33
C THR A 112 1.01 -0.34 -12.45
N GLN A 113 0.38 -0.14 -11.29
CA GLN A 113 0.01 -1.26 -10.42
C GLN A 113 -0.98 -2.22 -11.10
N ILE A 114 -1.95 -1.71 -11.86
CA ILE A 114 -2.88 -2.55 -12.63
C ILE A 114 -2.10 -3.37 -13.67
N GLU A 115 -1.23 -2.72 -14.46
CA GLU A 115 -0.41 -3.38 -15.47
C GLU A 115 0.48 -4.49 -14.86
N ASP A 116 1.14 -4.21 -13.74
CA ASP A 116 2.01 -5.17 -13.03
C ASP A 116 1.21 -6.37 -12.48
N ILE A 117 0.07 -6.11 -11.81
CA ILE A 117 -0.78 -7.16 -11.25
C ILE A 117 -1.37 -8.04 -12.35
N CYS A 118 -1.80 -7.43 -13.47
CA CYS A 118 -2.37 -8.15 -14.60
C CYS A 118 -1.33 -8.97 -15.39
N ALA A 119 -0.06 -8.54 -15.39
CA ALA A 119 1.05 -9.32 -15.92
C ALA A 119 1.43 -10.52 -15.04
N GLY A 120 0.94 -10.58 -13.80
CA GLY A 120 1.17 -11.67 -12.86
C GLY A 120 0.45 -12.98 -13.22
N ASN A 121 0.86 -14.07 -12.56
CA ASN A 121 0.43 -15.44 -12.90
C ASN A 121 -0.91 -15.86 -12.27
N ASN A 122 -1.53 -15.05 -11.40
CA ASN A 122 -2.73 -15.43 -10.62
C ASN A 122 -3.97 -14.62 -11.01
N GLN A 123 -4.31 -14.58 -12.29
CA GLN A 123 -5.45 -13.81 -12.81
C GLN A 123 -6.81 -14.34 -12.30
N SER A 124 -6.91 -15.61 -11.90
CA SER A 124 -8.13 -16.19 -11.34
C SER A 124 -8.59 -15.56 -10.02
N ALA A 125 -7.69 -14.90 -9.30
CA ALA A 125 -8.00 -14.20 -8.06
C ALA A 125 -8.50 -12.75 -8.28
N LEU A 126 -8.40 -12.23 -9.51
CA LEU A 126 -8.78 -10.86 -9.84
C LEU A 126 -10.28 -10.73 -10.06
N PRO A 127 -10.91 -9.62 -9.63
CA PRO A 127 -12.31 -9.36 -9.94
C PRO A 127 -12.52 -9.08 -11.43
N GLU A 128 -13.72 -9.39 -11.93
CA GLU A 128 -14.09 -9.12 -13.32
C GLU A 128 -13.90 -7.65 -13.68
N GLY A 129 -13.24 -7.40 -14.82
CA GLY A 129 -12.99 -6.04 -15.32
C GLY A 129 -11.86 -5.28 -14.60
N PHE A 130 -11.07 -5.94 -13.74
CA PHE A 130 -9.90 -5.31 -13.14
C PHE A 130 -8.79 -5.02 -14.16
N CYS A 131 -8.50 -6.00 -15.01
CA CYS A 131 -7.56 -5.84 -16.12
C CYS A 131 -8.26 -5.25 -17.35
N PRO A 132 -7.60 -4.34 -18.09
CA PRO A 132 -8.12 -3.74 -19.31
C PRO A 132 -8.27 -4.72 -20.47
#